data_AF-A0A1U7X8B7-F1
#
_entry.id   AF-A0A1U7X8B7-F1
#
_cell.length_a   1.000
_cell.length_b   1.000
_cell.length_c   1.000
_cell.angle_alpha   90.00
_cell.angle_beta   90.00
_cell.angle_gamma   90.00
#
_symmetry.space_group_name_H-M   'P 1'
#
loop_
_entity.id
_entity.type
_entity.pdbx_description
1 polymer ?
#
loop_
_entity_poly.entity_id
_entity_poly.type
_entity_poly.pdbx_seq_one_letter_code
_entity_poly.pdbx_strand_id
1 'polypeptide(L)'
;MCLPKLIESGELPFKDNDLDASVTHIPAMEGLLRRRDLPPFCHMDYKAHPDFLAALKQVQRIPQSHGLILNTFENLDRPFLSCIHSYSPKTYAIGPLHLHLKAKLASKNTPSSNNLWEEDHSSIKWLDAQPMGSVHYVTFGSVVVVSKEEVLEFQHGLLNSKVKFLWVMRPNILKEGEIDVQFMKELAEGCNGNGYIVSWAPQKMAPSPDQGGAFLLSASVNGGFVGN
;
A
#
# COMPACT_ATOMS: atom_id res chain seq x y z
N MET A 1 15.38 -2.44 -10.44
CA MET A 1 16.83 -2.62 -10.62
C MET A 1 17.33 -4.01 -10.25
N CYS A 2 16.66 -4.73 -9.34
CA CYS A 2 17.07 -6.07 -8.91
C CYS A 2 16.81 -7.18 -9.94
N LEU A 3 15.76 -7.08 -10.77
CA LEU A 3 15.37 -8.18 -11.68
C LEU A 3 16.50 -8.66 -12.60
N PRO A 4 17.27 -7.81 -13.31
CA PRO A 4 18.41 -8.27 -14.09
C PRO A 4 19.46 -9.01 -13.25
N LYS A 5 19.78 -8.52 -12.05
CA LYS A 5 20.76 -9.14 -11.16
C LYS A 5 20.31 -10.51 -10.67
N LEU A 6 19.04 -10.66 -10.33
CA LEU A 6 18.47 -11.94 -9.91
C LEU A 6 18.48 -12.98 -11.04
N ILE A 7 18.32 -12.55 -12.30
CA ILE A 7 18.48 -13.43 -13.47
C ILE A 7 19.96 -13.79 -13.67
N GLU A 8 20.85 -12.80 -13.65
CA GLU A 8 22.29 -12.97 -13.85
C GLU A 8 22.93 -13.88 -12.78
N SER A 9 22.50 -13.78 -11.53
CA SER A 9 22.96 -14.64 -10.43
C SER A 9 22.34 -16.04 -10.46
N GLY A 10 21.34 -16.28 -11.31
CA GLY A 10 20.60 -17.55 -11.36
C GLY A 10 19.69 -17.79 -10.16
N GLU A 11 19.34 -16.75 -9.39
CA GLU A 11 18.28 -16.82 -8.37
C GLU A 11 16.88 -16.86 -9.01
N LEU A 12 16.71 -16.28 -10.20
CA LEU A 12 15.50 -16.44 -11.02
C LEU A 12 15.79 -17.29 -12.28
N PRO A 13 15.01 -18.35 -12.56
CA PRO A 13 13.84 -18.80 -11.80
C PRO A 13 14.28 -19.48 -10.50
N PHE A 14 13.40 -19.48 -9.49
CA PHE A 14 13.63 -20.28 -8.30
C PHE A 14 13.73 -21.77 -8.68
N LYS A 15 14.75 -22.46 -8.17
CA LYS A 15 15.03 -23.87 -8.50
C LYS A 15 14.14 -24.85 -7.74
N ASP A 16 13.53 -24.38 -6.66
CA ASP A 16 12.68 -25.12 -5.75
C ASP A 16 11.60 -24.20 -5.18
N ASN A 17 10.64 -24.77 -4.45
CA ASN A 17 9.51 -24.05 -3.86
C ASN A 17 9.76 -23.59 -2.41
N ASP A 18 11.02 -23.53 -1.95
CA ASP A 18 11.32 -22.99 -0.63
C ASP A 18 11.08 -21.48 -0.62
N LEU A 19 9.89 -21.08 -0.18
CA LEU A 19 9.45 -19.69 -0.09
C LEU A 19 10.08 -18.92 1.08
N ASP A 20 10.71 -19.61 2.04
CA ASP A 20 11.39 -19.00 3.19
C ASP A 20 12.88 -18.79 2.95
N ALA A 21 13.44 -19.39 1.91
CA ALA A 21 14.80 -19.12 1.47
C ALA A 21 15.04 -17.62 1.25
N SER A 22 16.18 -17.14 1.74
CA SER A 22 16.60 -15.76 1.58
C SER A 22 17.05 -15.45 0.16
N VAL A 23 16.78 -14.22 -0.28
CA VAL A 23 17.23 -13.64 -1.54
C VAL A 23 18.53 -12.88 -1.25
N THR A 24 19.62 -13.26 -1.92
CA THR A 24 20.96 -12.79 -1.55
C THR A 24 21.57 -11.82 -2.55
N HIS A 25 21.03 -11.73 -3.76
CA HIS A 25 21.60 -10.91 -4.84
C HIS A 25 20.84 -9.61 -5.12
N ILE A 26 20.22 -9.02 -4.08
CA ILE A 26 19.63 -7.68 -4.14
C ILE A 26 20.54 -6.70 -3.38
N PRO A 27 21.20 -5.75 -4.08
CA PRO A 27 22.06 -4.75 -3.46
C PRO A 27 21.36 -4.00 -2.34
N ALA A 28 22.03 -3.86 -1.20
CA ALA A 28 21.53 -3.21 0.02
C ALA A 28 20.33 -3.89 0.69
N MET A 29 19.94 -5.09 0.23
CA MET A 29 18.89 -5.92 0.82
C MET A 29 19.29 -7.40 0.89
N GLU A 30 20.60 -7.68 0.90
CA GLU A 30 21.13 -9.02 0.90
C GLU A 30 20.65 -9.78 2.16
N GLY A 31 19.90 -10.86 1.96
CA GLY A 31 19.38 -11.68 3.04
C GLY A 31 18.20 -11.07 3.81
N LEU A 32 17.76 -9.84 3.47
CA LEU A 32 16.61 -9.20 4.12
C LEU A 32 15.27 -9.75 3.60
N LEU A 33 15.20 -10.00 2.29
CA LEU A 33 13.99 -10.50 1.65
C LEU A 33 14.02 -12.01 1.54
N ARG A 34 12.86 -12.63 1.76
CA ARG A 34 12.60 -14.03 1.42
C ARG A 34 12.00 -14.10 0.03
N ARG A 35 12.02 -15.28 -0.59
CA ARG A 35 11.41 -15.46 -1.91
C ARG A 35 9.93 -15.04 -1.90
N ARG A 36 9.16 -15.35 -0.86
CA ARG A 36 7.74 -14.93 -0.72
C ARG A 36 7.51 -13.42 -0.74
N ASP A 37 8.52 -12.61 -0.39
CA ASP A 37 8.41 -11.15 -0.35
C ASP A 37 8.58 -10.54 -1.76
N LEU A 38 9.04 -11.32 -2.73
CA LEU A 38 9.15 -10.89 -4.12
C LEU A 38 7.78 -10.93 -4.82
N PRO A 39 7.56 -10.05 -5.82
CA PRO A 39 6.29 -9.98 -6.52
C PRO A 39 5.80 -11.33 -7.05
N PRO A 40 4.47 -11.57 -7.12
CA PRO A 40 3.91 -12.86 -7.56
C PRO A 40 4.47 -13.38 -8.89
N PHE A 41 4.76 -12.48 -9.83
CA PHE A 41 5.33 -12.82 -11.14
C PHE A 41 6.74 -13.43 -11.08
N CYS A 42 7.47 -13.30 -9.96
CA CYS A 42 8.77 -13.95 -9.76
C CYS A 42 8.65 -15.44 -9.44
N HIS A 43 7.45 -15.90 -9.04
CA HIS A 43 7.16 -17.29 -8.65
C HIS A 43 6.60 -18.15 -9.77
N MET A 44 6.46 -17.58 -10.98
CA MET A 44 5.91 -18.25 -12.15
C MET A 44 6.99 -18.43 -13.23
N ASP A 45 6.64 -19.04 -14.37
CA ASP A 45 7.50 -19.00 -15.56
C ASP A 45 7.62 -17.55 -16.05
N TYR A 46 8.59 -16.84 -15.49
CA TYR A 46 8.76 -15.41 -15.65
C TYR A 46 9.07 -15.01 -17.09
N LYS A 47 9.55 -15.94 -17.93
CA LYS A 47 9.92 -15.67 -19.33
C LYS A 47 8.70 -15.40 -20.21
N ALA A 48 7.53 -15.93 -19.83
CA ALA A 48 6.28 -15.72 -20.56
C ALA A 48 5.32 -14.77 -19.83
N HIS A 49 5.62 -14.34 -18.61
CA HIS A 49 4.70 -13.54 -17.81
C HIS A 49 4.70 -12.06 -18.25
N PRO A 50 3.56 -11.49 -18.72
CA PRO A 50 3.51 -10.12 -19.22
C PRO A 50 4.01 -9.07 -18.22
N ASP A 51 3.62 -9.18 -16.94
CA ASP A 51 4.04 -8.21 -15.92
C ASP A 51 5.54 -8.29 -15.63
N PHE A 52 6.14 -9.48 -15.70
CA PHE A 52 7.57 -9.64 -15.50
C PHE A 52 8.33 -8.98 -16.65
N LEU A 53 7.92 -9.25 -17.90
CA LEU A 53 8.52 -8.66 -19.09
C LEU A 53 8.37 -7.13 -19.09
N ALA A 54 7.20 -6.62 -18.68
CA ALA A 54 6.97 -5.20 -18.52
C ALA A 54 7.89 -4.59 -17.45
N ALA A 55 7.97 -5.20 -16.26
CA ALA A 55 8.84 -4.74 -15.17
C ALA A 55 10.32 -4.77 -15.57
N LEU A 56 10.78 -5.85 -16.20
CA LEU A 56 12.15 -5.98 -16.70
C LEU A 56 12.47 -4.90 -17.73
N LYS A 57 11.58 -4.67 -18.71
CA LYS A 57 11.74 -3.63 -19.73
C LYS A 57 11.80 -2.23 -19.11
N GLN A 58 10.98 -1.94 -18.10
CA GLN A 58 11.04 -0.65 -17.40
C GLN A 58 12.38 -0.48 -16.68
N VAL A 59 12.84 -1.51 -15.95
CA VAL A 59 14.12 -1.49 -15.24
C VAL A 59 15.29 -1.27 -16.20
N GLN A 60 15.30 -1.93 -17.34
CA GLN A 60 16.36 -1.78 -18.36
C GLN A 60 16.41 -0.38 -18.98
N ARG A 61 15.31 0.38 -18.94
CA ARG A 61 15.24 1.75 -19.49
C ARG A 61 15.60 2.83 -18.46
N ILE A 62 15.72 2.51 -17.17
CA ILE A 62 16.09 3.47 -16.13
C ILE A 62 17.40 4.23 -16.47
N PRO A 63 18.49 3.58 -16.92
CA PRO A 63 19.72 4.29 -17.26
C PRO A 63 19.60 5.27 -18.44
N GLN A 64 18.56 5.10 -19.28
CA GLN A 64 18.28 5.97 -20.43
C GLN A 64 17.39 7.16 -20.05
N SER A 65 16.91 7.24 -18.81
CA SER A 65 16.08 8.34 -18.34
C SER A 65 16.90 9.60 -18.06
N HIS A 66 16.26 10.77 -18.20
CA HIS A 66 16.90 12.04 -17.83
C HIS A 66 17.04 12.22 -16.30
N GLY A 67 16.27 11.45 -15.54
CA GLY A 67 16.32 11.38 -14.10
C GLY A 67 15.20 10.50 -13.56
N LEU A 68 15.35 10.05 -12.31
CA LEU A 68 14.41 9.20 -11.61
C LEU A 68 13.84 9.97 -10.42
N ILE A 69 12.51 10.08 -10.34
CA ILE A 69 11.82 10.70 -9.21
C ILE A 69 11.22 9.60 -8.36
N LEU A 70 11.62 9.56 -7.09
CA LEU A 70 11.15 8.58 -6.12
C LEU A 70 10.43 9.28 -4.98
N ASN A 71 9.24 8.79 -4.65
CA ASN A 71 8.54 9.17 -3.43
C ASN A 71 9.16 8.38 -2.28
N THR A 72 10.34 8.79 -1.82
CA THR A 72 11.04 8.32 -0.61
C THR A 72 11.99 9.45 -0.16
N PHE A 73 12.71 9.30 0.95
CA PHE A 73 13.69 10.27 1.45
C PHE A 73 14.93 9.57 2.00
N GLU A 74 16.04 10.30 2.06
CA GLU A 74 17.35 9.72 2.39
C GLU A 74 17.39 8.99 3.74
N ASN A 75 16.76 9.53 4.77
CA ASN A 75 16.79 8.89 6.09
C ASN A 75 16.01 7.56 6.13
N LEU A 76 15.10 7.31 5.19
CA LEU A 76 14.33 6.06 5.11
C LEU A 76 15.11 4.98 4.35
N ASP A 77 15.62 5.31 3.16
CA ASP A 77 16.12 4.33 2.20
C ASP A 77 17.59 4.55 1.78
N ARG A 78 18.42 5.23 2.59
CA ARG A 78 19.82 5.59 2.23
C ARG A 78 20.62 4.45 1.57
N PRO A 79 20.64 3.21 2.11
CA PRO A 79 21.43 2.14 1.50
C PRO A 79 20.94 1.81 0.08
N PHE A 80 19.61 1.77 -0.10
CA PHE A 80 18.98 1.50 -1.39
C PHE A 80 19.15 2.65 -2.38
N LEU A 81 18.99 3.90 -1.93
CA LEU A 81 19.24 5.09 -2.74
C LEU A 81 20.69 5.15 -3.21
N SER A 82 21.66 4.80 -2.37
CA SER A 82 23.07 4.74 -2.75
C SER A 82 23.30 3.78 -3.92
N CYS A 83 22.64 2.62 -3.91
CA CYS A 83 22.68 1.71 -5.05
C CYS A 83 21.97 2.29 -6.29
N ILE A 84 20.84 2.98 -6.15
CA ILE A 84 20.17 3.62 -7.30
C ILE A 84 21.04 4.68 -7.95
N HIS A 85 21.73 5.51 -7.17
CA HIS A 85 22.60 6.55 -7.69
C HIS A 85 23.72 5.98 -8.59
N SER A 86 24.18 4.75 -8.37
CA SER A 86 25.17 4.13 -9.27
C SER A 86 24.60 3.75 -10.65
N TYR A 87 23.28 3.52 -10.75
CA TYR A 87 22.59 3.20 -12.01
C TYR A 87 21.93 4.41 -12.68
N SER A 88 21.47 5.36 -11.88
CA SER A 88 20.83 6.60 -12.32
C SER A 88 21.34 7.75 -11.45
N PRO A 89 22.45 8.41 -11.83
CA PRO A 89 23.06 9.47 -11.03
C PRO A 89 22.12 10.66 -10.76
N LYS A 90 21.14 10.88 -11.64
CA LYS A 90 20.10 11.91 -11.50
C LYS A 90 18.85 11.34 -10.82
N THR A 91 19.00 10.88 -9.59
CA THR A 91 17.87 10.39 -8.78
C THR A 91 17.45 11.44 -7.75
N TYR A 92 16.14 11.66 -7.62
CA TYR A 92 15.54 12.64 -6.71
C TYR A 92 14.58 11.93 -5.77
N ALA A 93 14.99 11.77 -4.51
CA ALA A 93 14.15 11.29 -3.42
C ALA A 93 13.38 12.49 -2.83
N ILE A 94 12.15 12.72 -3.30
CA ILE A 94 11.34 13.92 -2.96
C ILE A 94 10.15 13.60 -2.06
N GLY A 95 10.23 12.47 -1.36
CA GLY A 95 9.21 12.01 -0.45
C GLY A 95 9.33 12.65 0.94
N PRO A 96 8.29 12.49 1.78
CA PRO A 96 7.00 11.93 1.40
C PRO A 96 6.10 12.99 0.72
N LEU A 97 5.69 12.73 -0.53
CA LEU A 97 4.95 13.66 -1.38
C LEU A 97 3.65 14.17 -0.73
N HIS A 98 2.99 13.34 0.09
CA HIS A 98 1.75 13.71 0.77
C HIS A 98 1.95 14.85 1.79
N LEU A 99 3.10 14.92 2.48
CA LEU A 99 3.41 16.02 3.40
C LEU A 99 3.68 17.32 2.65
N HIS A 100 4.39 17.25 1.52
CA HIS A 100 4.62 18.41 0.65
C HIS A 100 3.29 18.98 0.13
N LEU A 101 2.36 18.11 -0.26
CA LEU A 101 1.03 18.52 -0.67
C LEU A 101 0.26 19.17 0.50
N LYS A 102 0.27 18.56 1.69
CA LYS A 102 -0.39 19.10 2.89
C LYS A 102 0.13 20.49 3.23
N ALA A 103 1.45 20.69 3.24
CA ALA A 103 2.08 21.98 3.50
C ALA A 103 1.68 23.05 2.47
N LYS A 104 1.66 22.67 1.17
CA LYS A 104 1.24 23.58 0.09
C LYS A 104 -0.23 23.98 0.21
N LEU A 105 -1.11 23.05 0.56
CA LEU A 105 -2.54 23.33 0.73
C LEU A 105 -2.80 24.21 1.95
N ALA A 106 -2.10 23.97 3.06
CA ALA A 106 -2.15 24.84 4.24
C ALA A 106 -1.75 26.29 3.92
N SER A 107 -0.79 26.48 3.01
CA SER A 107 -0.35 27.82 2.61
C SER A 107 -1.30 28.56 1.66
N LYS A 108 -2.23 27.86 0.98
CA LYS A 108 -3.04 28.43 -0.10
C LYS A 108 -4.52 28.63 0.22
N ASN A 109 -5.01 28.21 1.39
CA ASN A 109 -6.46 28.20 1.72
C ASN A 109 -7.35 27.58 0.63
N THR A 110 -6.79 26.74 -0.25
CA THR A 110 -7.52 26.06 -1.32
C THR A 110 -7.86 24.65 -0.89
N PRO A 111 -9.13 24.25 -0.80
CA PRO A 111 -9.49 22.86 -0.66
C PRO A 111 -9.15 22.13 -1.96
N SER A 112 -8.29 21.11 -1.90
CA SER A 112 -8.10 20.18 -3.02
C SER A 112 -8.61 18.80 -2.63
N SER A 113 -9.61 18.30 -3.36
CA SER A 113 -9.95 16.88 -3.40
C SER A 113 -9.24 16.26 -4.61
N ASN A 114 -8.07 15.65 -4.40
CA ASN A 114 -7.39 14.86 -5.43
C ASN A 114 -7.89 13.40 -5.42
N ASN A 115 -9.18 13.19 -5.13
CA ASN A 115 -9.72 11.86 -4.94
C ASN A 115 -10.33 11.33 -6.23
N LEU A 116 -10.09 10.05 -6.49
CA LEU A 116 -10.71 9.32 -7.60
C LEU A 116 -12.21 9.04 -7.35
N TRP A 117 -12.68 9.23 -6.11
CA TRP A 117 -14.04 8.91 -5.66
C TRP A 117 -14.58 10.03 -4.76
N GLU A 118 -15.91 10.20 -4.72
CA GLU A 118 -16.56 11.16 -3.81
C GLU A 118 -16.24 10.84 -2.35
N GLU A 119 -15.89 11.87 -1.58
CA GLU A 119 -15.59 11.76 -0.15
C GLU A 119 -16.86 11.59 0.67
N ASP A 120 -16.96 10.49 1.42
CA ASP A 120 -18.04 10.33 2.39
C ASP A 120 -17.69 11.02 3.72
N HIS A 121 -18.15 12.26 3.88
CA HIS A 121 -17.97 13.03 5.10
C HIS A 121 -18.77 12.50 6.31
N SER A 122 -19.65 11.51 6.14
CA SER A 122 -20.37 10.89 7.27
C SER A 122 -19.42 10.21 8.26
N SER A 123 -18.31 9.66 7.75
CA SER A 123 -17.25 9.05 8.57
C SER A 123 -16.54 10.06 9.47
N ILE A 124 -16.48 11.35 9.10
CA ILE A 124 -15.92 12.41 9.98
C ILE A 124 -16.77 12.52 11.23
N LYS A 125 -18.09 12.66 11.06
CA LYS A 125 -19.02 12.82 12.18
C LYS A 125 -19.00 11.62 13.12
N TRP A 126 -18.86 10.41 12.56
CA TRP A 126 -18.76 9.20 13.38
C TRP A 126 -17.45 9.14 14.17
N LEU A 127 -16.32 9.51 13.54
CA LEU A 127 -15.01 9.57 14.18
C LEU A 127 -14.95 10.62 15.29
N ASP A 128 -15.50 11.82 15.06
CA ASP A 128 -15.52 12.92 16.05
C ASP A 128 -16.29 12.55 17.33
N ALA A 129 -17.19 11.56 17.26
CA ALA A 129 -17.92 11.04 18.41
C ALA A 129 -17.14 9.98 19.21
N GLN A 130 -15.96 9.55 18.75
CA GLN A 130 -15.15 8.54 19.44
C GLN A 130 -14.05 9.19 20.29
N PRO A 131 -13.61 8.54 21.39
CA PRO A 131 -12.42 8.97 22.10
C PRO A 131 -11.18 9.00 21.17
N MET A 132 -10.32 9.98 21.38
CA MET A 132 -9.06 10.12 20.63
C MET A 132 -8.20 8.85 20.79
N GLY A 133 -7.64 8.36 19.69
CA GLY A 133 -6.83 7.14 19.65
C GLY A 133 -7.59 5.81 19.86
N SER A 134 -8.92 5.82 19.93
CA SER A 134 -9.71 4.61 20.21
C SER A 134 -10.20 3.82 18.98
N VAL A 135 -9.91 4.32 17.77
CA VAL A 135 -10.41 3.76 16.50
C VAL A 135 -9.25 3.29 15.64
N HIS A 136 -9.35 2.08 15.12
CA HIS A 136 -8.45 1.55 14.10
C HIS A 136 -8.91 1.93 12.70
N TYR A 137 -8.00 2.48 11.88
CA TYR A 137 -8.27 2.72 10.46
C TYR A 137 -7.81 1.52 9.64
N VAL A 138 -8.71 0.99 8.81
CA VAL A 138 -8.50 -0.25 8.07
C VAL A 138 -8.79 -0.03 6.59
N THR A 139 -7.84 -0.36 5.72
CA THR A 139 -8.05 -0.34 4.27
C THR A 139 -7.15 -1.34 3.54
N PHE A 140 -7.70 -1.92 2.48
CA PHE A 140 -6.96 -2.79 1.56
C PHE A 140 -6.25 -2.02 0.43
N GLY A 141 -6.19 -0.69 0.50
CA GLY A 141 -5.58 0.15 -0.52
C GLY A 141 -6.34 0.07 -1.84
N SER A 142 -5.70 0.43 -2.96
CA SER A 142 -6.34 0.51 -4.28
C SER A 142 -6.12 -0.72 -5.18
N VAL A 143 -5.23 -1.63 -4.79
CA VAL A 143 -4.79 -2.75 -5.66
C VAL A 143 -5.35 -4.10 -5.21
N VAL A 144 -5.45 -4.36 -3.91
CA VAL A 144 -5.82 -5.67 -3.38
C VAL A 144 -7.27 -6.01 -3.71
N VAL A 145 -7.52 -7.22 -4.21
CA VAL A 145 -8.87 -7.77 -4.48
C VAL A 145 -9.04 -9.03 -3.63
N VAL A 146 -10.18 -9.18 -2.96
CA VAL A 146 -10.49 -10.27 -2.02
C VAL A 146 -11.81 -10.95 -2.39
N SER A 147 -12.05 -12.19 -1.95
CA SER A 147 -13.34 -12.84 -2.11
C SER A 147 -14.34 -12.37 -1.05
N LYS A 148 -15.63 -12.66 -1.27
CA LYS A 148 -16.67 -12.37 -0.27
C LYS A 148 -16.40 -13.07 1.07
N GLU A 149 -15.92 -14.31 1.05
CA GLU A 149 -15.58 -15.07 2.25
C GLU A 149 -14.43 -14.44 3.02
N GLU A 150 -13.38 -13.98 2.31
CA GLU A 150 -12.24 -13.27 2.92
C GLU A 150 -12.70 -11.97 3.62
N VAL A 151 -13.66 -11.24 3.04
CA VAL A 151 -14.26 -10.04 3.66
C VAL A 151 -15.01 -10.39 4.94
N LEU A 152 -15.81 -11.45 4.94
CA LEU A 152 -16.58 -11.89 6.11
C LEU A 152 -15.65 -12.36 7.23
N GLU A 153 -14.65 -13.18 6.94
CA GLU A 153 -13.65 -13.61 7.92
C GLU A 153 -12.91 -12.40 8.52
N PHE A 154 -12.59 -11.41 7.70
CA PHE A 154 -11.97 -10.19 8.17
C PHE A 154 -12.88 -9.37 9.08
N GLN A 155 -14.17 -9.25 8.75
CA GLN A 155 -15.18 -8.64 9.63
C GLN A 155 -15.26 -9.37 10.98
N HIS A 156 -15.29 -10.70 10.97
CA HIS A 156 -15.27 -11.52 12.18
C HIS A 156 -14.02 -11.26 13.03
N GLY A 157 -12.84 -11.19 12.40
CA GLY A 157 -11.59 -10.84 13.08
C GLY A 157 -11.64 -9.45 13.72
N LEU A 158 -12.15 -8.46 13.00
CA LEU A 158 -12.30 -7.10 13.53
C LEU A 158 -13.26 -7.05 14.72
N LEU A 159 -14.40 -7.73 14.66
CA LEU A 159 -15.36 -7.79 15.77
C LEU A 159 -14.75 -8.48 17.01
N ASN A 160 -14.00 -9.57 16.80
CA ASN A 160 -13.33 -10.31 17.87
C ASN A 160 -12.19 -9.51 18.53
N SER A 161 -11.62 -8.53 17.84
CA SER A 161 -10.61 -7.63 18.42
C SER A 161 -11.16 -6.75 19.54
N LYS A 162 -12.49 -6.53 19.58
CA LYS A 162 -13.19 -5.63 20.51
C LYS A 162 -12.72 -4.16 20.44
N VAL A 163 -11.95 -3.80 19.41
CA VAL A 163 -11.56 -2.41 19.14
C VAL A 163 -12.53 -1.81 18.14
N LYS A 164 -12.83 -0.51 18.29
CA LYS A 164 -13.64 0.20 17.30
C LYS A 164 -12.84 0.40 16.02
N PHE A 165 -13.49 0.30 14.86
CA PHE A 165 -12.78 0.42 13.59
C PHE A 165 -13.56 1.26 12.56
N LEU A 166 -12.80 2.00 11.75
CA LEU A 166 -13.26 2.59 10.49
C LEU A 166 -12.65 1.77 9.35
N TRP A 167 -13.48 1.09 8.58
CA TRP A 167 -13.04 0.22 7.49
C TRP A 167 -13.46 0.80 6.14
N VAL A 168 -12.47 1.16 5.33
CA VAL A 168 -12.69 1.65 3.97
C VAL A 168 -12.71 0.48 3.00
N MET A 169 -13.88 0.25 2.40
CA MET A 169 -14.17 -0.87 1.53
C MET A 169 -14.61 -0.36 0.15
N ARG A 170 -13.66 -0.30 -0.78
CA ARG A 170 -13.94 0.20 -2.13
C ARG A 170 -14.90 -0.73 -2.90
N PRO A 171 -15.78 -0.21 -3.77
CA PRO A 171 -16.78 -1.02 -4.48
C PRO A 171 -16.18 -2.16 -5.32
N ASN A 172 -15.02 -1.96 -5.92
CA ASN A 172 -14.36 -2.92 -6.81
C ASN A 172 -13.32 -3.81 -6.08
N ILE A 173 -13.51 -4.07 -4.78
CA ILE A 173 -12.59 -4.90 -4.01
C ILE A 173 -12.86 -6.41 -4.20
N LEU A 174 -14.04 -6.81 -4.66
CA LEU A 174 -14.38 -8.23 -4.77
C LEU A 174 -13.82 -8.86 -6.04
N LYS A 175 -13.35 -10.11 -5.94
CA LYS A 175 -12.90 -10.91 -7.10
C LYS A 175 -14.08 -11.21 -8.03
N GLU A 176 -15.27 -11.33 -7.46
CA GLU A 176 -16.51 -11.74 -8.12
C GLU A 176 -17.27 -10.58 -8.77
N GLY A 177 -16.76 -9.35 -8.68
CA GLY A 177 -17.37 -8.16 -9.28
C GLY A 177 -17.39 -6.97 -8.34
N GLU A 178 -18.38 -6.11 -8.51
CA GLU A 178 -18.58 -4.99 -7.59
C GLU A 178 -19.36 -5.42 -6.35
N ILE A 179 -19.04 -4.79 -5.21
CA ILE A 179 -19.86 -4.89 -4.02
C ILE A 179 -21.22 -4.26 -4.32
N ASP A 180 -22.28 -5.06 -4.14
CA ASP A 180 -23.63 -4.55 -4.16
C ASP A 180 -23.99 -3.81 -2.86
N VAL A 181 -24.97 -2.91 -2.95
CA VAL A 181 -25.42 -2.07 -1.83
C VAL A 181 -25.96 -2.91 -0.67
N GLN A 182 -26.54 -4.08 -0.96
CA GLN A 182 -27.14 -4.95 0.03
C GLN A 182 -26.05 -5.61 0.90
N PHE A 183 -24.96 -6.07 0.29
CA PHE A 183 -23.82 -6.64 0.98
C PHE A 183 -23.11 -5.61 1.88
N MET A 184 -22.93 -4.37 1.41
CA MET A 184 -22.39 -3.29 2.28
C MET A 184 -23.26 -3.05 3.51
N LYS A 185 -24.59 -3.08 3.32
CA LYS A 185 -25.54 -2.88 4.40
C LYS A 185 -25.49 -4.03 5.40
N GLU A 186 -25.47 -5.27 4.94
CA GLU A 186 -25.34 -6.46 5.79
C GLU A 186 -24.03 -6.46 6.58
N LEU A 187 -22.92 -6.07 5.94
CA LEU A 187 -21.64 -5.90 6.61
C LEU A 187 -21.71 -4.81 7.69
N ALA A 188 -22.29 -3.66 7.39
CA ALA A 188 -22.40 -2.56 8.34
C ALA A 188 -23.31 -2.93 9.54
N GLU A 189 -24.43 -3.59 9.29
CA GLU A 189 -25.34 -4.10 10.32
C GLU A 189 -24.67 -5.16 11.20
N GLY A 190 -23.91 -6.08 10.59
CA GLY A 190 -23.14 -7.11 11.28
C GLY A 190 -22.05 -6.56 12.20
N CYS A 191 -21.59 -5.31 12.00
CA CYS A 191 -20.63 -4.67 12.89
C CYS A 191 -21.24 -4.20 14.23
N ASN A 192 -22.57 -4.23 14.39
CA ASN A 192 -23.30 -3.93 15.63
C ASN A 192 -22.83 -2.64 16.36
N GLY A 193 -22.52 -1.59 15.60
CA GLY A 193 -22.05 -0.30 16.12
C GLY A 193 -20.58 -0.25 16.56
N ASN A 194 -19.84 -1.37 16.55
CA ASN A 194 -18.40 -1.40 16.83
C ASN A 194 -17.55 -1.00 15.61
N GLY A 195 -18.13 -0.97 14.41
CA GLY A 195 -17.45 -0.61 13.18
C GLY A 195 -18.23 0.40 12.36
N TYR A 196 -17.51 1.22 11.61
CA TYR A 196 -18.06 2.08 10.56
C TYR A 196 -17.43 1.69 9.22
N ILE A 197 -18.26 1.41 8.22
CA ILE A 197 -17.80 1.00 6.90
C ILE A 197 -18.18 2.08 5.90
N VAL A 198 -17.21 2.53 5.10
CA VAL A 198 -17.42 3.50 4.01
C VAL A 198 -16.76 3.03 2.73
N SER A 199 -17.32 3.42 1.59
CA SER A 199 -16.73 3.13 0.28
C SER A 199 -15.43 3.91 0.05
N TRP A 200 -15.36 5.13 0.59
CA TRP A 200 -14.19 6.01 0.50
C TRP A 200 -14.13 6.98 1.69
N ALA A 201 -13.01 6.99 2.40
CA ALA A 201 -12.75 7.97 3.47
C ALA A 201 -11.90 9.13 2.93
N PRO A 202 -12.17 10.39 3.35
CA PRO A 202 -11.30 11.53 3.03
C PRO A 202 -9.84 11.25 3.37
N GLN A 203 -8.89 11.53 2.46
CA GLN A 203 -7.46 11.27 2.70
C GLN A 203 -6.90 12.06 3.90
N LYS A 204 -7.56 13.17 4.28
CA LYS A 204 -7.26 13.92 5.51
C LYS A 204 -7.52 13.13 6.79
N MET A 205 -8.26 12.01 6.72
CA MET A 205 -8.56 11.15 7.85
C MET A 205 -7.43 10.23 8.24
N ALA A 206 -6.39 10.04 7.43
CA ALA A 206 -5.23 9.27 7.86
C ALA A 206 -4.72 9.93 9.16
N PRO A 207 -4.86 9.28 10.34
CA PRO A 207 -4.52 9.92 11.60
C PRO A 207 -3.10 10.48 11.56
N SER A 208 -2.91 11.72 12.02
CA SER A 208 -1.56 12.22 12.28
C SER A 208 -0.98 11.49 13.50
N PRO A 209 0.35 11.38 13.63
CA PRO A 209 1.00 10.76 14.80
C PRO A 209 0.44 11.25 16.14
N ASP A 210 0.06 12.52 16.20
CA ASP A 210 -0.52 13.16 17.38
C ASP A 210 -1.89 12.60 17.80
N GLN A 211 -2.58 11.82 16.96
CA GLN A 211 -3.94 11.33 17.19
C GLN A 211 -4.02 9.89 17.76
N GLY A 212 -2.88 9.20 17.94
CA GLY A 212 -2.79 7.98 18.75
C GLY A 212 -3.55 6.74 18.25
N GLY A 213 -3.89 6.65 16.95
CA GLY A 213 -4.57 5.49 16.37
C GLY A 213 -3.62 4.44 15.76
N ALA A 214 -4.07 3.18 15.67
CA ALA A 214 -3.35 2.11 14.97
C ALA A 214 -3.89 1.91 13.54
N PHE A 215 -3.00 1.47 12.64
CA PHE A 215 -3.24 1.37 11.20
C PHE A 215 -3.09 -0.06 10.71
N LEU A 216 -4.04 -0.49 9.88
CA LEU A 216 -3.90 -1.67 9.03
C LEU A 216 -4.03 -1.22 7.57
N LEU A 217 -2.89 -1.20 6.87
CA LEU A 217 -2.77 -0.80 5.48
C LEU A 217 -2.24 -1.98 4.66
N SER A 218 -2.82 -2.25 3.50
CA SER A 218 -2.12 -3.04 2.50
C SER A 218 -0.89 -2.27 2.02
N ALA A 219 0.23 -2.98 1.82
CA ALA A 219 1.55 -2.42 1.52
C ALA A 219 1.67 -1.82 0.11
N SER A 220 0.80 -0.87 -0.24
CA SER A 220 0.96 -0.01 -1.41
C SER A 220 1.92 1.13 -1.09
N VAL A 221 2.66 1.61 -2.09
CA VAL A 221 3.69 2.66 -1.95
C VAL A 221 3.13 3.95 -1.33
N ASN A 222 1.83 4.22 -1.46
CA ASN A 222 1.18 5.37 -0.83
C ASN A 222 0.73 5.11 0.63
N GLY A 223 0.53 3.85 1.01
CA GLY A 223 0.17 3.46 2.38
C GLY A 223 1.37 3.46 3.35
N GLY A 224 2.59 3.22 2.85
CA GLY A 224 3.80 3.14 3.68
C GLY A 224 4.33 4.47 4.24
N PHE A 225 3.81 5.62 3.81
CA PHE A 225 4.31 6.93 4.25
C PHE A 225 3.52 7.55 5.41
N VAL A 226 2.57 6.83 5.99
CA VAL A 226 1.84 7.29 7.18
C VAL A 226 2.52 6.69 8.41
N GLY A 227 3.58 7.32 8.90
CA GLY A 227 4.20 6.96 10.18
C GLY A 227 5.72 7.07 10.23
N ASN A 228 6.20 8.13 10.87
CA ASN A 228 7.19 8.11 11.95
C ASN A 228 7.00 9.38 12.78
#